data_AF-A0A1Q3V5P9-F1
#
_entry.id   AF-A0A1Q3V5P9-F1
#
_cell.length_a   1.000
_cell.length_b   1.000
_cell.length_c   1.000
_cell.angle_alpha   90.00
_cell.angle_beta   90.00
_cell.angle_gamma   90.00
#
_symmetry.space_group_name_H-M   'P 1'
#
loop_
_entity.id
_entity.type
_entity.pdbx_description
1 polymer ?
#
loop_
_entity_poly.entity_id
_entity_poly.type
_entity_poly.pdbx_seq_one_letter_code
_entity_poly.pdbx_strand_id
1 'polypeptide(L)'
;MVAQQDDELQVLCDGSVFRVHDLGIVDAQAANIILPLDALFDVRLKVARRLWLAANGRNPGPDPAALSKTQRDRLVMGLRALDGRLDGASYRAIAAALFGAHRLPDRGWKTHDLRDRTIRLCKFGVHLMEGGYRQLLLHPYRQRLY
;
A
#
# COMPACT_ATOMS: atom_id res chain seq x y z
N MET A 1 10.35 30.65 16.93
CA MET A 1 9.62 29.37 16.79
C MET A 1 9.05 29.36 15.39
N VAL A 2 9.81 28.86 14.42
CA VAL A 2 9.41 28.83 13.00
C VAL A 2 9.03 27.38 12.70
N ALA A 3 7.75 27.17 12.40
CA ALA A 3 7.27 25.93 11.85
C ALA A 3 7.81 25.82 10.42
N GLN A 4 8.89 25.07 10.24
CA GLN A 4 9.40 24.70 8.93
C GLN A 4 8.65 23.43 8.54
N GLN A 5 7.47 23.65 7.97
CA GLN A 5 6.55 22.60 7.56
C GLN A 5 6.56 22.55 6.03
N ASP A 6 6.93 21.37 5.51
CA ASP A 6 6.86 20.92 4.12
C ASP A 6 8.06 21.22 3.19
N ASP A 7 9.22 20.64 3.52
CA ASP A 7 10.31 20.38 2.55
C ASP A 7 10.25 18.91 2.02
N GLU A 8 9.07 18.48 1.56
CA GLU A 8 8.92 17.19 0.86
C GLU A 8 9.12 17.37 -0.65
N LEU A 9 10.23 16.83 -1.17
CA LEU A 9 10.55 16.84 -2.60
C LEU A 9 10.21 15.48 -3.22
N GLN A 10 9.48 15.50 -4.32
CA GLN A 10 9.32 14.34 -5.19
C GLN A 10 10.35 14.40 -6.31
N VAL A 11 11.31 13.49 -6.25
CA VAL A 11 12.35 13.36 -7.27
C VAL A 11 11.90 12.31 -8.28
N LEU A 12 11.66 12.75 -9.51
CA LEU A 12 11.43 11.85 -10.64
C LEU A 12 12.79 11.54 -11.29
N CYS A 13 13.23 10.29 -11.21
CA CYS A 13 14.42 9.82 -11.93
C CYS A 13 14.08 8.54 -12.69
N ASP A 14 14.27 8.56 -14.01
CA ASP A 14 14.12 7.37 -14.86
C ASP A 14 12.77 6.64 -14.67
N GLY A 15 11.68 7.41 -14.63
CA GLY A 15 10.31 6.90 -14.41
C GLY A 15 9.99 6.44 -12.99
N SER A 16 10.95 6.49 -12.05
CA SER A 16 10.75 6.21 -10.64
C SER A 16 10.53 7.49 -9.85
N VAL A 17 9.50 7.50 -9.00
CA VAL A 17 9.22 8.61 -8.07
C VAL A 17 9.84 8.27 -6.72
N PHE A 18 10.67 9.17 -6.21
CA PHE A 18 11.26 9.08 -4.88
C PHE A 18 10.75 10.24 -4.03
N ARG A 19 10.34 9.97 -2.80
CA ARG A 19 10.04 11.00 -1.80
C ARG A 19 11.28 11.24 -0.96
N VAL A 20 11.80 12.47 -1.02
CA VAL A 20 12.98 12.91 -0.28
C VAL A 20 12.56 14.09 0.59
N HIS A 21 13.01 14.08 1.85
CA HIS A 21 12.87 15.24 2.72
C HIS A 21 14.17 16.03 2.66
N ASP A 22 14.08 17.31 2.29
CA ASP A 22 15.25 18.18 2.29
C ASP A 22 15.63 18.57 3.72
N LEU A 23 16.92 18.63 3.98
CA LEU A 23 17.49 19.07 5.25
C LEU A 23 18.36 20.33 5.07
N GLY A 24 18.39 20.95 3.88
CA GLY A 24 19.15 22.19 3.64
C GLY A 24 19.25 22.60 2.17
N ILE A 25 20.33 23.30 1.79
CA ILE A 25 20.57 23.68 0.39
C ILE A 25 21.23 22.49 -0.31
N VAL A 26 20.52 21.87 -1.25
CA VAL A 26 21.06 20.79 -2.09
C VAL A 26 22.04 21.37 -3.11
N ASP A 27 23.34 21.27 -2.82
CA ASP A 27 24.36 21.33 -3.86
C ASP A 27 24.39 19.99 -4.60
N ALA A 28 24.04 20.00 -5.88
CA ALA A 28 23.95 18.83 -6.73
C ALA A 28 25.27 18.04 -6.86
N GLN A 29 26.42 18.66 -6.54
CA GLN A 29 27.72 17.97 -6.56
C GLN A 29 28.05 17.20 -5.28
N ALA A 30 27.33 17.43 -4.17
CA ALA A 30 27.62 16.81 -2.87
C ALA A 30 26.34 16.42 -2.09
N ALA A 31 25.41 15.74 -2.76
CA ALA A 31 24.18 15.27 -2.11
C ALA A 31 24.49 14.16 -1.07
N ASN A 32 24.13 14.41 0.18
CA ASN A 32 24.22 13.43 1.26
C ASN A 32 22.85 12.82 1.56
N ILE A 33 22.80 11.51 1.82
CA ILE A 33 21.57 10.82 2.27
C ILE A 33 21.70 10.53 3.76
N ILE A 34 20.82 11.11 4.57
CA ILE A 34 20.70 10.80 5.99
C ILE A 34 19.63 9.72 6.18
N LEU A 35 20.02 8.58 6.72
CA LEU A 35 19.12 7.46 7.00
C LEU A 35 19.01 7.24 8.52
N PRO A 36 17.80 7.37 9.10
CA PRO A 36 17.58 6.98 10.49
C PRO A 36 17.87 5.49 10.70
N LEU A 37 18.59 5.15 11.78
CA LEU A 37 18.79 3.78 12.24
C LEU A 37 17.53 3.27 12.98
N ASP A 38 16.41 3.25 12.27
CA ASP A 38 15.10 2.85 12.79
C ASP A 38 14.70 1.45 12.26
N ALA A 39 13.53 1.00 12.70
CA ALA A 39 12.91 -0.25 12.23
C ALA A 39 12.74 -0.34 10.70
N LEU A 40 12.75 0.78 9.98
CA LEU A 40 12.60 0.84 8.53
C LEU A 40 13.95 0.99 7.81
N PHE A 41 15.08 0.97 8.52
CA PHE A 41 16.42 1.21 7.97
C PHE A 41 16.70 0.41 6.68
N ASP A 42 16.40 -0.89 6.68
CA ASP A 42 16.64 -1.74 5.50
C ASP A 42 15.81 -1.33 4.27
N VAL A 43 14.59 -0.84 4.48
CA VAL A 43 13.72 -0.35 3.41
C VAL A 43 14.27 0.97 2.89
N ARG A 44 14.63 1.89 3.80
CA ARG A 44 15.19 3.20 3.46
C ARG A 44 16.53 3.07 2.72
N LEU A 45 17.40 2.16 3.14
CA LEU A 45 18.68 1.88 2.49
C LEU A 45 18.50 1.38 1.05
N LYS A 46 17.53 0.47 0.82
CA LYS A 46 17.19 -0.01 -0.53
C LYS A 46 16.68 1.14 -1.41
N VAL A 47 15.82 2.01 -0.89
CA VAL A 47 15.31 3.17 -1.62
C VAL A 47 16.43 4.16 -1.94
N ALA A 48 17.30 4.46 -0.97
CA ALA A 48 18.46 5.34 -1.17
C ALA A 48 19.40 4.81 -2.27
N ARG A 49 19.68 3.51 -2.27
CA ARG A 49 20.48 2.87 -3.33
C ARG A 49 19.81 2.98 -4.69
N ARG A 50 18.49 2.80 -4.77
CA ARG A 50 17.71 2.96 -6.01
C ARG A 50 17.77 4.41 -6.52
N LEU A 51 17.63 5.39 -5.63
CA LEU A 51 17.75 6.80 -5.96
C LEU A 51 19.14 7.10 -6.54
N TRP A 52 20.21 6.64 -5.89
CA TRP A 52 21.58 6.82 -6.40
C TRP A 52 21.77 6.18 -7.78
N LEU A 53 21.28 4.96 -8.00
CA LEU A 53 21.36 4.31 -9.32
C LEU A 53 20.62 5.13 -10.39
N ALA A 54 19.37 5.52 -10.12
CA ALA A 54 18.56 6.29 -11.05
C ALA A 54 19.16 7.67 -11.36
N ALA A 55 19.68 8.37 -10.35
CA ALA A 55 20.37 9.65 -10.52
C ALA A 55 21.63 9.56 -11.39
N ASN A 56 22.26 8.38 -11.46
CA ASN A 56 23.41 8.10 -12.32
C ASN A 56 23.02 7.46 -13.66
N GLY A 57 21.74 7.49 -14.06
CA GLY A 57 21.25 6.92 -15.32
C GLY A 57 21.34 5.38 -15.37
N ARG A 58 21.39 4.72 -14.22
CA ARG A 58 21.46 3.25 -14.11
C ARG A 58 20.09 2.71 -13.73
N ASN A 59 19.75 1.52 -14.24
CA ASN A 59 18.52 0.83 -13.87
C ASN A 59 18.44 0.65 -12.33
N PRO A 60 17.45 1.26 -11.65
CA PRO A 60 17.32 1.17 -10.20
C PRO A 60 16.90 -0.24 -9.73
N GLY A 61 16.40 -1.10 -10.61
CA GLY A 61 15.86 -2.41 -10.26
C GLY A 61 14.44 -2.33 -9.67
N PRO A 62 13.90 -3.48 -9.23
CA PRO A 62 12.50 -3.58 -8.80
C PRO A 62 12.24 -2.74 -7.55
N ASP A 63 11.05 -2.15 -7.49
CA ASP A 63 10.63 -1.38 -6.32
C ASP A 63 10.39 -2.31 -5.12
N PRO A 64 11.14 -2.17 -4.01
CA PRO A 64 10.95 -3.00 -2.82
C PRO A 64 9.56 -2.82 -2.19
N ALA A 65 8.92 -1.66 -2.42
CA ALA A 65 7.58 -1.38 -1.93
C ALA A 65 6.48 -1.90 -2.87
N ALA A 66 6.81 -2.42 -4.06
CA ALA A 66 5.82 -2.86 -5.03
C ALA A 66 4.96 -4.01 -4.50
N LEU A 67 3.63 -3.84 -4.60
CA LEU A 67 2.67 -4.88 -4.27
C LEU A 67 2.54 -5.89 -5.42
N SER A 68 2.58 -7.17 -5.07
CA SER A 68 2.24 -8.25 -6.00
C SER A 68 0.82 -8.08 -6.54
N LYS A 69 0.55 -8.67 -7.72
CA LYS A 69 -0.80 -8.65 -8.33
C LYS A 69 -1.87 -9.16 -7.35
N THR A 70 -1.60 -10.29 -6.68
CA THR A 70 -2.52 -10.88 -5.70
C THR A 70 -2.80 -9.96 -4.51
N GLN A 71 -1.80 -9.22 -4.02
CA GLN A 71 -2.01 -8.23 -2.94
C GLN A 71 -2.91 -7.10 -3.44
N ARG A 72 -2.66 -6.56 -4.65
CA ARG A 72 -3.48 -5.51 -5.26
C ARG A 72 -4.92 -5.96 -5.48
N ASP A 73 -5.11 -7.16 -6.05
CA ASP A 73 -6.45 -7.72 -6.28
C ASP A 73 -7.22 -7.90 -4.97
N ARG A 74 -6.55 -8.34 -3.90
CA ARG A 74 -7.16 -8.47 -2.57
C ARG A 74 -7.55 -7.11 -1.98
N LEU A 75 -6.72 -6.08 -2.14
CA LEU A 75 -7.04 -4.71 -1.72
C LEU A 75 -8.28 -4.20 -2.47
N VAL A 76 -8.32 -4.32 -3.79
CA VAL A 76 -9.45 -3.91 -4.62
C VAL A 76 -10.74 -4.64 -4.21
N MET A 77 -10.68 -5.96 -4.00
CA MET A 77 -11.85 -6.72 -3.52
C MET A 77 -12.27 -6.31 -2.11
N GLY A 78 -11.32 -5.98 -1.23
CA GLY A 78 -11.61 -5.48 0.12
C GLY A 78 -12.33 -4.14 0.10
N LEU A 79 -11.88 -3.21 -0.75
CA LEU A 79 -12.51 -1.90 -0.92
C LEU A 79 -13.92 -2.02 -1.51
N ARG A 80 -14.10 -2.79 -2.59
CA ARG A 80 -15.45 -3.04 -3.16
C ARG A 80 -16.40 -3.71 -2.17
N ALA A 81 -15.88 -4.62 -1.34
CA ALA A 81 -16.66 -5.23 -0.27
C ALA A 81 -17.03 -4.22 0.81
N LEU A 82 -16.13 -3.31 1.17
CA LEU A 82 -16.40 -2.20 2.09
C LEU A 82 -17.50 -1.29 1.55
N ASP A 83 -17.42 -0.88 0.28
CA ASP A 83 -18.43 -0.03 -0.36
C ASP A 83 -19.83 -0.65 -0.21
N GLY A 84 -19.97 -1.93 -0.59
CA GLY A 84 -21.24 -2.64 -0.42
C GLY A 84 -21.68 -2.79 1.05
N ARG A 85 -20.76 -2.84 2.01
CA ARG A 85 -21.10 -2.88 3.43
C ARG A 85 -21.58 -1.52 3.94
N LEU A 86 -20.96 -0.43 3.52
CA LEU A 86 -21.36 0.94 3.84
C LEU A 86 -22.73 1.26 3.24
N ASP A 87 -23.03 0.71 2.06
CA ASP A 87 -24.34 0.78 1.41
C ASP A 87 -25.40 -0.15 2.04
N GLY A 88 -25.07 -0.88 3.10
CA GLY A 88 -26.00 -1.78 3.80
C GLY A 88 -26.33 -3.07 3.04
N ALA A 89 -25.60 -3.40 1.98
CA ALA A 89 -25.85 -4.59 1.19
C ALA A 89 -25.63 -5.89 2.01
N SER A 90 -26.46 -6.89 1.73
CA SER A 90 -26.29 -8.22 2.32
C SER A 90 -24.99 -8.88 1.83
N TYR A 91 -24.40 -9.77 2.63
CA TYR A 91 -23.23 -10.53 2.19
C TYR A 91 -23.49 -11.33 0.89
N ARG A 92 -24.74 -11.75 0.64
CA ARG A 92 -25.10 -12.46 -0.59
C ARG A 92 -25.05 -11.51 -1.80
N ALA A 93 -25.57 -10.30 -1.66
CA ALA A 93 -25.52 -9.28 -2.71
C ALA A 93 -24.06 -8.87 -3.01
N ILE A 94 -23.25 -8.64 -1.98
CA ILE A 94 -21.82 -8.34 -2.13
C ILE A 94 -21.10 -9.50 -2.84
N ALA A 95 -21.35 -10.75 -2.43
CA ALA A 95 -20.75 -11.90 -3.07
C ALA A 95 -21.14 -12.04 -4.55
N ALA A 96 -22.41 -11.78 -4.89
CA ALA A 96 -22.89 -11.78 -6.27
C ALA A 96 -22.17 -10.74 -7.13
N ALA A 97 -21.94 -9.54 -6.60
CA ALA A 97 -21.21 -8.47 -7.29
C ALA A 97 -19.71 -8.78 -7.44
N LEU A 98 -19.08 -9.38 -6.42
CA LEU A 98 -17.63 -9.66 -6.43
C LEU A 98 -17.26 -10.92 -7.22
N PHE A 99 -18.08 -11.97 -7.16
CA PHE A 99 -17.76 -13.29 -7.71
C PHE A 99 -18.67 -13.73 -8.85
N GLY A 100 -19.75 -12.98 -9.11
CA GLY A 100 -20.79 -13.32 -10.08
C GLY A 100 -21.92 -14.13 -9.45
N ALA A 101 -23.17 -13.72 -9.70
CA ALA A 101 -24.36 -14.37 -9.17
C ALA A 101 -24.45 -15.86 -9.55
N HIS A 102 -23.97 -16.24 -10.74
CA HIS A 102 -23.95 -17.63 -11.23
C HIS A 102 -23.09 -18.58 -10.37
N ARG A 103 -22.18 -18.07 -9.53
CA ARG A 103 -21.36 -18.87 -8.62
C ARG A 103 -21.99 -19.04 -7.24
N LEU A 104 -23.05 -18.31 -6.95
CA LEU A 104 -23.74 -18.43 -5.67
C LEU A 104 -24.72 -19.59 -5.76
N PRO A 105 -24.84 -20.39 -4.69
CA PRO A 105 -25.80 -21.48 -4.70
C PRO A 105 -27.22 -20.93 -4.48
N ASP A 106 -28.19 -21.55 -5.12
CA ASP A 106 -29.61 -21.20 -4.93
C ASP A 106 -30.07 -21.50 -3.50
N ARG A 107 -29.61 -22.62 -2.93
CA ARG A 107 -29.85 -23.06 -1.55
C ARG A 107 -28.53 -23.25 -0.80
N GLY A 108 -28.55 -23.30 0.54
CA GLY A 108 -27.33 -23.57 1.31
C GLY A 108 -26.33 -22.40 1.39
N TRP A 109 -26.75 -21.16 1.11
CA TRP A 109 -25.90 -19.97 1.23
C TRP A 109 -25.17 -19.85 2.58
N LYS A 110 -25.84 -20.23 3.67
CA LYS A 110 -25.30 -20.08 5.04
C LYS A 110 -24.03 -20.92 5.28
N THR A 111 -23.83 -22.00 4.52
CA THR A 111 -22.70 -22.93 4.65
C THR A 111 -21.73 -22.89 3.46
N HIS A 112 -21.95 -21.97 2.51
CA HIS A 112 -21.14 -21.88 1.29
C HIS A 112 -19.84 -21.09 1.51
N ASP A 113 -18.74 -21.52 0.89
CA ASP A 113 -17.41 -20.92 1.07
C ASP A 113 -17.35 -19.43 0.66
N LEU A 114 -18.06 -19.04 -0.40
CA LEU A 114 -18.18 -17.66 -0.86
C LEU A 114 -18.79 -16.73 0.19
N ARG A 115 -19.65 -17.23 1.09
CA ARG A 115 -20.16 -16.44 2.21
C ARG A 115 -19.02 -16.04 3.14
N ASP A 116 -18.23 -17.02 3.57
CA ASP A 116 -17.12 -16.76 4.50
C ASP A 116 -16.00 -15.95 3.84
N ARG A 117 -15.73 -16.19 2.55
CA ARG A 117 -14.80 -15.37 1.76
C ARG A 117 -15.26 -13.91 1.71
N THR A 118 -16.55 -13.68 1.48
CA THR A 118 -17.13 -12.32 1.46
C THR A 118 -17.08 -11.66 2.82
N ILE A 119 -17.40 -12.38 3.89
CA ILE A 119 -17.28 -11.87 5.27
C ILE A 119 -15.84 -11.45 5.57
N ARG A 120 -14.85 -12.27 5.19
CA ARG A 120 -13.42 -11.92 5.37
C ARG A 120 -13.02 -10.68 4.58
N LEU A 121 -13.50 -10.52 3.35
CA LEU A 121 -13.25 -9.31 2.56
C LEU A 121 -13.90 -8.07 3.17
N CYS A 122 -15.13 -8.19 3.68
CA CYS A 122 -15.83 -7.11 4.37
C CYS A 122 -15.04 -6.68 5.62
N LYS A 123 -14.64 -7.64 6.46
CA LYS A 123 -13.81 -7.36 7.65
C LYS A 123 -12.46 -6.73 7.28
N PHE A 124 -11.85 -7.21 6.19
CA PHE A 124 -10.60 -6.64 5.69
C PHE A 124 -10.78 -5.20 5.21
N GLY A 125 -11.85 -4.90 4.47
CA GLY A 125 -12.19 -3.54 4.03
C GLY A 125 -12.42 -2.59 5.21
N VAL A 126 -13.20 -3.01 6.21
CA VAL A 126 -13.41 -2.23 7.45
C VAL A 126 -12.09 -1.99 8.18
N HIS A 127 -11.25 -3.02 8.32
CA HIS A 127 -9.92 -2.87 8.93
C HIS A 127 -9.04 -1.86 8.17
N LEU A 128 -9.07 -1.87 6.83
CA LEU A 128 -8.36 -0.88 6.04
C LEU A 128 -8.87 0.52 6.35
N MET A 129 -10.19 0.75 6.35
CA MET A 129 -10.81 2.04 6.65
C MET A 129 -10.45 2.55 8.06
N GLU A 130 -10.40 1.67 9.05
CA GLU A 130 -10.08 1.98 10.46
C GLU A 130 -8.57 2.19 10.71
N GLY A 131 -7.79 2.54 9.68
CA GLY A 131 -6.37 2.86 9.79
C GLY A 131 -5.41 1.71 9.44
N GLY A 132 -5.94 0.52 9.14
CA GLY A 132 -5.13 -0.61 8.65
C GLY A 132 -4.38 -0.30 7.35
N TYR A 133 -4.88 0.64 6.53
CA TYR A 133 -4.22 1.11 5.32
C TYR A 133 -2.79 1.64 5.56
N ARG A 134 -2.47 2.14 6.76
CA ARG A 134 -1.15 2.69 7.09
C ARG A 134 -0.04 1.64 6.98
N GLN A 135 -0.36 0.36 7.11
CA GLN A 135 0.61 -0.73 6.90
C GLN A 135 1.09 -0.81 5.44
N LEU A 136 0.32 -0.28 4.48
CA LEU A 136 0.75 -0.20 3.08
C LEU A 136 1.92 0.77 2.89
N LEU A 137 1.99 1.82 3.72
CA LEU A 137 3.11 2.79 3.70
C LEU A 137 4.41 2.19 4.23
N LEU A 138 4.29 1.13 5.04
CA LEU A 138 5.44 0.42 5.60
C LEU A 138 5.88 -0.73 4.68
N HIS A 139 5.12 -1.10 3.66
CA HIS A 139 5.44 -2.24 2.81
C HIS A 139 6.86 -2.11 2.20
N PRO A 140 7.70 -3.18 2.24
CA PRO A 140 7.39 -4.56 2.62
C PRO A 140 7.60 -4.88 4.11
N TYR A 141 7.87 -3.88 4.96
CA TYR A 141 8.04 -4.07 6.39
C TYR A 141 6.74 -4.60 7.02
N ARG A 142 6.84 -5.75 7.68
CA ARG A 142 5.68 -6.51 8.18
C ARG A 142 5.43 -6.36 9.68
N GLN A 143 6.29 -5.63 10.41
CA GLN A 143 6.09 -5.42 11.84
C GLN A 143 5.21 -4.18 12.08
N ARG A 144 4.39 -4.21 13.13
CA ARG A 144 3.63 -3.04 13.56
C ARG A 144 4.59 -2.11 14.30
N LEU A 145 4.71 -0.87 13.82
CA LEU A 145 5.26 0.22 14.61
C LEU A 145 4.14 0.67 15.55
N TYR A 146 4.33 0.46 16.84
CA TYR A 146 3.40 0.81 17.91
C TYR A 146 3.70 2.19 18.48
#